data_AF-A0AA45JJA9-F1
#
_entry.id   AF-A0AA45JJA9-F1
#
_cell.length_a   1.000
_cell.length_b   1.000
_cell.length_c   1.000
_cell.angle_alpha   90.00
_cell.angle_beta   90.00
_cell.angle_gamma   90.00
#
_symmetry.space_group_name_H-M   'P 1'
#
loop_
_entity.id
_entity.type
_entity.pdbx_description
1 polymer ?
#
loop_
_entity_poly.entity_id
_entity_poly.type
_entity_poly.pdbx_seq_one_letter_code
_entity_poly.pdbx_strand_id
1 'polypeptide(L)'
;METVGFSVCLVEPGKPARHVGTGHHQAALAGSLPLTKPVAAQSIRARAADLLPRLEGVTDPADILAALRSAGIGGPDAQVFATALGSVTSAAEIVAVDDENNLLDGAVGVFCSPRGDVVSVPSTAADGGEWITLAPATPRRIALACDDLAQRRRAVR
;
A
#
# COMPACT_ATOMS: atom_id res chain seq x y z
N MET A 1 -24.99 7.64 12.50
CA MET A 1 -24.29 6.86 11.46
C MET A 1 -22.84 7.24 11.61
N GLU A 2 -22.02 6.36 12.19
CA GLU A 2 -20.61 6.66 12.46
C GLU A 2 -19.83 6.70 11.16
N THR A 3 -18.92 7.68 11.03
CA THR A 3 -18.29 8.01 9.75
C THR A 3 -16.81 7.65 9.81
N VAL A 4 -16.36 6.73 8.95
CA VAL A 4 -14.92 6.43 8.86
C VAL A 4 -14.21 7.55 8.10
N GLY A 5 -13.12 8.05 8.67
CA GLY A 5 -12.19 8.96 8.01
C GLY A 5 -10.94 8.22 7.52
N PHE A 6 -10.13 8.90 6.73
CA PHE A 6 -8.80 8.40 6.32
C PHE A 6 -7.74 9.45 6.62
N SER A 7 -6.61 9.04 7.17
CA SER A 7 -5.41 9.87 7.30
C SER A 7 -4.39 9.43 6.25
N VAL A 8 -3.78 10.40 5.57
CA VAL A 8 -2.75 10.16 4.55
C VAL A 8 -1.44 10.80 4.99
N CYS A 9 -0.44 9.98 5.25
CA CYS A 9 0.93 10.40 5.53
C CYS A 9 1.79 10.25 4.27
N LEU A 10 2.20 11.35 3.66
CA LEU A 10 3.09 11.35 2.49
C LEU A 10 4.53 11.57 2.92
N VAL A 11 5.42 10.68 2.48
CA VAL A 11 6.87 10.73 2.69
C VAL A 11 7.57 10.90 1.34
N GLU A 12 8.38 11.96 1.24
CA GLU A 12 9.22 12.25 0.09
C GLU A 12 10.68 12.34 0.58
N PRO A 13 11.67 11.76 -0.13
CA PRO A 13 13.08 11.85 0.27
C PRO A 13 13.52 13.31 0.45
N GLY A 14 14.15 13.59 1.61
CA GLY A 14 14.64 14.93 1.95
C GLY A 14 13.57 15.94 2.34
N LYS A 15 12.30 15.53 2.48
CA LYS A 15 11.21 16.39 2.98
C LYS A 15 10.60 15.80 4.26
N PRO A 16 10.08 16.64 5.17
CA PRO A 16 9.31 16.16 6.30
C PRO A 16 8.05 15.44 5.81
N ALA A 17 7.65 14.39 6.54
CA ALA A 17 6.38 13.73 6.30
C ALA A 17 5.23 14.74 6.39
N ARG A 18 4.32 14.71 5.41
CA ARG A 18 3.20 15.64 5.33
C ARG A 18 1.90 14.87 5.48
N HIS A 19 1.07 15.31 6.41
CA HIS A 19 -0.32 14.86 6.50
C HIS A 19 -1.16 15.58 5.44
N VAL A 20 -1.75 14.86 4.49
CA VAL A 20 -2.42 15.43 3.30
C VAL A 20 -3.94 15.53 3.48
N GLY A 21 -4.49 15.09 4.61
CA GLY A 21 -5.85 15.44 5.05
C GLY A 21 -6.61 14.28 5.67
N THR A 22 -7.74 14.63 6.30
CA THR A 22 -8.79 13.70 6.73
C THR A 22 -10.01 13.87 5.84
N GLY A 23 -10.48 12.79 5.22
CA GLY A 23 -11.70 12.82 4.39
C GLY A 23 -12.55 11.59 4.59
N HIS A 24 -13.86 11.74 4.42
CA HIS A 24 -14.83 10.62 4.43
C HIS A 24 -15.07 10.02 3.04
N HIS A 25 -14.34 10.49 2.03
CA HIS A 25 -14.59 10.16 0.62
C HIS A 25 -13.36 9.48 -0.01
N GLN A 26 -13.41 8.16 -0.13
CA GLN A 26 -12.29 7.34 -0.61
C GLN A 26 -11.83 7.73 -2.02
N ALA A 27 -12.78 8.12 -2.88
CA ALA A 27 -12.50 8.50 -4.25
C ALA A 27 -11.63 9.77 -4.37
N ALA A 28 -11.66 10.65 -3.36
CA ALA A 28 -10.85 11.87 -3.37
C ALA A 28 -9.39 11.61 -2.95
N LEU A 29 -9.11 10.52 -2.23
CA LEU A 29 -7.78 10.21 -1.71
C LEU A 29 -6.76 10.02 -2.82
N ALA A 30 -7.14 9.37 -3.92
CA ALA A 30 -6.24 9.17 -5.06
C ALA A 30 -5.78 10.50 -5.68
N GLY A 31 -6.61 11.56 -5.63
CA GLY A 31 -6.25 12.89 -6.12
C GLY A 31 -5.26 13.65 -5.23
N SER A 32 -5.06 13.20 -3.98
CA SER A 32 -4.09 13.77 -3.05
C SER A 32 -2.67 13.20 -3.20
N LEU A 33 -2.54 12.13 -3.98
CA LEU A 33 -1.31 11.39 -4.19
C LEU A 33 -0.62 11.85 -5.47
N PRO A 34 0.73 11.91 -5.51
CA PRO A 34 1.48 12.30 -6.69
C PRO A 34 1.59 11.12 -7.68
N LEU A 35 0.46 10.48 -8.02
CA LEU A 35 0.40 9.39 -8.99
C LEU A 35 0.78 9.90 -10.38
N THR A 36 1.50 9.07 -11.12
CA THR A 36 1.96 9.33 -12.48
C THR A 36 1.39 8.31 -13.45
N LYS A 37 1.75 7.04 -13.31
CA LYS A 37 1.31 5.92 -14.14
C LYS A 37 1.31 4.65 -13.30
N PRO A 38 0.26 3.82 -13.37
CA PRO A 38 0.30 2.51 -12.72
C PRO A 38 1.44 1.64 -13.28
N VAL A 39 2.04 0.80 -12.44
CA VAL A 39 3.04 -0.17 -12.89
C VAL A 39 2.43 -1.12 -13.94
N ALA A 40 3.22 -1.51 -14.95
CA ALA A 40 2.76 -2.40 -16.03
C ALA A 40 2.97 -3.89 -15.67
N ALA A 41 2.29 -4.36 -14.63
CA ALA A 41 2.37 -5.74 -14.14
C ALA A 41 1.00 -6.28 -13.69
N GLN A 42 0.85 -7.60 -13.63
CA GLN A 42 -0.26 -8.21 -12.90
C GLN A 42 -0.04 -8.11 -11.40
N SER A 43 -1.11 -8.18 -10.59
CA SER A 43 -0.96 -8.14 -9.13
C SER A 43 -0.22 -9.38 -8.61
N ILE A 44 0.63 -9.20 -7.61
CA ILE A 44 1.33 -10.27 -6.89
C ILE A 44 0.92 -10.26 -5.42
N ARG A 45 1.02 -11.41 -4.74
CA ARG A 45 0.59 -11.54 -3.35
C ARG A 45 1.49 -12.53 -2.60
N ALA A 46 1.82 -12.20 -1.36
CA ALA A 46 2.57 -13.07 -0.44
C ALA A 46 2.04 -12.94 0.99
N ARG A 47 2.37 -13.92 1.85
CA ARG A 47 2.15 -13.79 3.29
C ARG A 47 2.96 -12.61 3.79
N ALA A 48 2.35 -11.78 4.64
CA ALA A 48 3.01 -10.60 5.19
C ALA A 48 4.27 -11.00 5.99
N ALA A 49 4.18 -12.07 6.77
CA ALA A 49 5.29 -12.63 7.55
C ALA A 49 6.47 -13.11 6.68
N ASP A 50 6.21 -13.51 5.45
CA ASP A 50 7.25 -13.98 4.53
C ASP A 50 7.89 -12.83 3.74
N LEU A 51 7.15 -11.74 3.49
CA LEU A 51 7.65 -10.65 2.65
C LEU A 51 8.15 -9.44 3.44
N LEU A 52 7.38 -8.93 4.40
CA LEU A 52 7.64 -7.62 5.02
C LEU A 52 8.98 -7.54 5.76
N PRO A 53 9.39 -8.53 6.58
CA PRO A 53 10.69 -8.46 7.26
C PRO A 53 11.88 -8.41 6.30
N ARG A 54 11.71 -8.91 5.07
CA ARG A 54 12.76 -8.94 4.04
C ARG A 54 12.82 -7.64 3.22
N LEU A 55 11.79 -6.80 3.30
CA LEU A 55 11.75 -5.50 2.64
C LEU A 55 12.16 -4.35 3.57
N GLU A 56 12.32 -4.62 4.87
CA GLU A 56 12.67 -3.61 5.85
C GLU A 56 14.04 -2.98 5.54
N GLY A 57 14.04 -1.66 5.30
CA GLY A 57 15.26 -0.90 4.98
C GLY A 57 15.83 -1.16 3.58
N VAL A 58 15.20 -2.01 2.77
CA VAL A 58 15.71 -2.37 1.44
C VAL A 58 15.23 -1.38 0.39
N THR A 59 16.18 -0.82 -0.37
CA THR A 59 15.89 0.13 -1.46
C THR A 59 16.47 -0.29 -2.81
N ASP A 60 17.39 -1.27 -2.84
CA ASP A 60 17.96 -1.77 -4.08
C ASP A 60 16.99 -2.73 -4.80
N PRO A 61 16.71 -2.53 -6.10
CA PRO A 61 15.83 -3.43 -6.86
C PRO A 61 16.24 -4.91 -6.84
N ALA A 62 17.54 -5.23 -6.81
CA ALA A 62 18.00 -6.62 -6.77
C ALA A 62 17.67 -7.29 -5.44
N ASP A 63 17.82 -6.55 -4.34
CA ASP A 63 17.49 -7.04 -2.99
C ASP A 63 15.97 -7.16 -2.81
N ILE A 64 15.19 -6.22 -3.33
CA ILE A 64 13.72 -6.31 -3.34
C ILE A 64 13.26 -7.54 -4.15
N LEU A 65 13.88 -7.80 -5.30
CA LEU A 65 13.57 -8.98 -6.09
C LEU A 65 13.93 -10.28 -5.35
N ALA A 66 15.07 -10.30 -4.64
CA ALA A 66 15.47 -11.44 -3.83
C ALA A 66 14.46 -11.69 -2.69
N ALA A 67 13.95 -10.64 -2.05
CA ALA A 67 12.88 -10.72 -1.05
C ALA A 67 11.58 -11.28 -1.65
N LEU A 68 11.14 -10.78 -2.81
CA LEU A 68 9.96 -11.29 -3.52
C LEU A 68 10.09 -12.77 -3.86
N ARG A 69 11.24 -13.18 -4.41
CA ARG A 69 11.51 -14.59 -4.75
C ARG A 69 11.53 -15.49 -3.53
N SER A 70 12.10 -15.01 -2.42
CA SER A 70 12.12 -15.74 -1.15
C SER A 70 10.71 -15.94 -0.57
N ALA A 71 9.79 -15.01 -0.87
CA ALA A 71 8.37 -15.12 -0.53
C ALA A 71 7.55 -15.93 -1.56
N GLY A 72 8.21 -16.61 -2.51
CA GLY A 72 7.55 -17.42 -3.54
C GLY A 72 7.04 -16.65 -4.75
N ILE A 73 7.31 -15.34 -4.84
CA ILE A 73 6.88 -14.51 -5.98
C ILE A 73 8.01 -14.45 -7.02
N GLY A 74 7.80 -15.11 -8.16
CA GLY A 74 8.73 -15.13 -9.28
C GLY A 74 8.19 -14.49 -10.56
N GLY A 75 8.91 -14.73 -11.66
CA GLY A 75 8.47 -14.33 -13.01
C GLY A 75 8.68 -12.86 -13.37
N PRO A 76 8.21 -12.45 -14.56
CA PRO A 76 8.42 -11.11 -15.10
C PRO A 76 7.81 -10.00 -14.23
N ASP A 77 6.63 -10.22 -13.64
CA ASP A 77 5.96 -9.23 -12.80
C ASP A 77 6.76 -8.93 -11.52
N ALA A 78 7.41 -9.92 -10.91
CA ALA A 78 8.26 -9.70 -9.74
C ALA A 78 9.41 -8.73 -10.03
N GLN A 79 10.03 -8.84 -11.21
CA GLN A 79 11.07 -7.92 -11.65
C GLN A 79 10.52 -6.49 -11.84
N VAL A 80 9.32 -6.39 -12.41
CA VAL A 80 8.67 -5.09 -12.64
C VAL A 80 8.34 -4.40 -11.31
N PHE A 81 7.79 -5.11 -10.33
CA PHE A 81 7.57 -4.55 -8.98
C PHE A 81 8.87 -4.19 -8.27
N ALA A 82 9.89 -5.05 -8.33
CA ALA A 82 11.17 -4.76 -7.69
C ALA A 82 11.82 -3.49 -8.27
N THR A 83 11.73 -3.31 -9.58
CA THR A 83 12.23 -2.12 -10.28
C THR A 83 11.43 -0.86 -9.91
N ALA A 84 10.11 -0.98 -9.77
CA ALA A 84 9.25 0.12 -9.32
C ALA A 84 9.55 0.52 -7.86
N LEU A 85 9.57 -0.44 -6.95
CA LEU A 85 9.81 -0.20 -5.53
C LEU A 85 11.22 0.33 -5.24
N GLY A 86 12.25 -0.16 -5.93
CA GLY A 86 13.61 0.35 -5.77
C GLY A 86 13.89 1.68 -6.47
N SER A 87 12.87 2.29 -7.11
CA SER A 87 12.97 3.63 -7.72
C SER A 87 11.94 4.61 -7.16
N VAL A 88 11.40 4.33 -5.97
CA VAL A 88 10.39 5.17 -5.33
C VAL A 88 10.92 6.56 -5.04
N THR A 89 10.16 7.56 -5.48
CA THR A 89 10.43 8.98 -5.24
C THR A 89 9.46 9.60 -4.24
N SER A 90 8.32 8.96 -3.98
CA SER A 90 7.48 9.26 -2.82
C SER A 90 6.68 8.04 -2.40
N ALA A 91 6.43 7.89 -1.11
CA ALA A 91 5.52 6.89 -0.57
C ALA A 91 4.42 7.57 0.22
N ALA A 92 3.22 7.01 0.21
CA ALA A 92 2.13 7.40 1.08
C ALA A 92 1.66 6.20 1.89
N GLU A 93 1.39 6.43 3.16
CA GLU A 93 0.67 5.52 4.03
C GLU A 93 -0.73 6.06 4.25
N ILE A 94 -1.74 5.26 3.94
CA ILE A 94 -3.14 5.59 4.14
C ILE A 94 -3.68 4.68 5.24
N VAL A 95 -4.13 5.29 6.33
CA VAL A 95 -4.76 4.61 7.46
C VAL A 95 -6.21 5.05 7.57
N ALA A 96 -7.09 4.17 8.04
CA ALA A 96 -8.46 4.55 8.38
C ALA A 96 -8.55 4.93 9.85
N VAL A 97 -9.40 5.90 10.15
CA VAL A 97 -9.66 6.38 11.52
C VAL A 97 -11.15 6.37 11.81
N ASP A 98 -11.53 6.08 13.05
CA ASP A 98 -12.92 6.22 13.50
C ASP A 98 -13.29 7.67 13.85
N ASP A 99 -14.53 7.89 14.31
CA ASP A 99 -15.04 9.22 14.68
C ASP A 99 -14.27 9.86 15.86
N GLU A 100 -13.55 9.06 16.66
CA GLU A 100 -12.72 9.52 17.77
C GLU A 100 -11.25 9.73 17.35
N ASN A 101 -10.94 9.56 16.06
CA ASN A 101 -9.60 9.55 15.48
C ASN A 101 -8.70 8.38 15.94
N ASN A 102 -9.27 7.28 16.43
CA ASN A 102 -8.51 6.07 16.69
C ASN A 102 -8.16 5.39 15.36
N LEU A 103 -6.94 4.87 15.25
CA LEU A 103 -6.49 4.11 14.09
C LEU A 103 -7.23 2.77 14.00
N LEU A 104 -7.71 2.43 12.81
CA LEU A 104 -8.18 1.09 12.48
C LEU A 104 -7.00 0.22 12.01
N ASP A 105 -7.13 -1.10 12.16
CA ASP A 105 -6.07 -2.04 11.81
C ASP A 105 -5.71 -2.05 10.32
N GLY A 106 -4.40 -1.97 10.06
CA GLY A 106 -3.82 -2.04 8.73
C GLY A 106 -3.56 -0.67 8.09
N ALA A 107 -2.84 -0.69 6.98
CA ALA A 107 -2.53 0.49 6.20
C ALA A 107 -2.43 0.14 4.71
N VAL A 108 -2.89 1.04 3.85
CA VAL A 108 -2.67 0.96 2.40
C VAL A 108 -1.42 1.75 2.07
N GLY A 109 -0.41 1.09 1.51
CA GLY A 109 0.79 1.75 1.02
C GLY A 109 0.64 2.16 -0.44
N VAL A 110 1.07 3.36 -0.81
CA VAL A 110 1.16 3.79 -2.20
C VAL A 110 2.57 4.26 -2.49
N PHE A 111 3.21 3.72 -3.50
CA PHE A 111 4.60 3.97 -3.85
C PHE A 111 4.66 4.55 -5.26
N CYS A 112 5.05 5.82 -5.38
CA CYS A 112 5.17 6.50 -6.65
C CYS A 112 6.60 6.41 -7.16
N SER A 113 6.77 5.97 -8.41
CA SER A 113 8.10 5.82 -9.02
C SER A 113 8.09 6.16 -10.52
N PRO A 114 9.23 6.57 -11.10
CA PRO A 114 9.36 6.74 -12.56
C PRO A 114 9.10 5.45 -13.36
N ARG A 115 9.20 4.29 -12.69
CA ARG A 115 9.01 2.95 -13.26
C ARG A 115 7.58 2.44 -13.11
N GLY A 116 6.71 3.22 -12.47
CA GLY A 116 5.29 2.95 -12.31
C GLY A 116 4.90 2.86 -10.84
N ASP A 117 3.67 3.24 -10.56
CA ASP A 117 3.14 3.38 -9.22
C ASP A 117 2.53 2.05 -8.74
N VAL A 118 2.81 1.73 -7.48
CA VAL A 118 2.43 0.49 -6.82
C VAL A 118 1.54 0.81 -5.64
N VAL A 119 0.43 0.08 -5.49
CA VAL A 119 -0.38 0.06 -4.27
C VAL A 119 -0.15 -1.27 -3.56
N SER A 120 0.08 -1.19 -2.26
CA SER A 120 0.16 -2.29 -1.33
C SER A 120 -1.13 -2.36 -0.52
N VAL A 121 -1.78 -3.52 -0.53
CA VAL A 121 -3.06 -3.74 0.14
C VAL A 121 -2.92 -4.93 1.10
N PRO A 122 -3.05 -4.71 2.42
CA PRO A 122 -3.10 -5.80 3.38
C PRO A 122 -4.43 -6.54 3.28
N SER A 123 -4.47 -7.81 3.69
CA SER A 123 -5.69 -8.62 3.80
C SER A 123 -5.48 -9.75 4.80
N THR A 124 -6.51 -10.06 5.57
CA THR A 124 -6.52 -11.18 6.52
C THR A 124 -7.28 -12.35 5.89
N ALA A 125 -6.67 -13.53 5.84
CA ALA A 125 -7.36 -14.74 5.39
C ALA A 125 -8.26 -15.33 6.49
N ALA A 126 -9.14 -16.26 6.12
CA ALA A 126 -10.04 -16.92 7.08
C ALA A 126 -9.29 -17.70 8.18
N ASP A 127 -8.04 -18.08 7.93
CA ASP A 127 -7.13 -18.71 8.89
C ASP A 127 -6.46 -17.69 9.85
N GLY A 128 -6.82 -16.41 9.76
CA GLY A 128 -6.25 -15.32 10.54
C GLY A 128 -4.87 -14.86 10.05
N GLY A 129 -4.31 -15.48 9.01
CA GLY A 129 -2.98 -15.12 8.54
C GLY A 129 -3.01 -13.90 7.61
N GLU A 130 -2.08 -12.99 7.85
CA GLU A 130 -1.94 -11.75 7.09
C GLU A 130 -1.26 -11.95 5.74
N TRP A 131 -1.78 -11.25 4.74
CA TRP A 131 -1.28 -11.22 3.38
C TRP A 131 -1.13 -9.79 2.89
N ILE A 132 -0.19 -9.61 1.98
CA ILE A 132 0.02 -8.34 1.29
C ILE A 132 -0.08 -8.55 -0.21
N THR A 133 -0.86 -7.71 -0.87
CA THR A 133 -0.98 -7.67 -2.33
C THR A 133 -0.28 -6.43 -2.86
N LEU A 134 0.63 -6.60 -3.81
CA LEU A 134 1.18 -5.49 -4.59
C LEU A 134 0.47 -5.45 -5.94
N ALA A 135 0.00 -4.27 -6.33
CA ALA A 135 -0.77 -4.08 -7.55
C ALA A 135 -0.44 -2.74 -8.22
N PRO A 136 -0.69 -2.59 -9.53
CA PRO A 136 -0.72 -1.28 -10.17
C PRO A 136 -1.65 -0.29 -9.43
N ALA A 137 -1.11 0.86 -9.04
CA ALA A 137 -1.83 1.91 -8.33
C ALA A 137 -2.74 2.69 -9.29
N THR A 138 -3.99 2.28 -9.40
CA THR A 138 -5.04 3.05 -10.08
C THR A 138 -5.92 3.75 -9.05
N PRO A 139 -6.55 4.90 -9.39
CA PRO A 139 -7.50 5.55 -8.48
C PRO A 139 -8.59 4.61 -7.98
N ARG A 140 -9.11 3.75 -8.86
CA ARG A 140 -10.10 2.73 -8.50
C ARG A 140 -9.56 1.72 -7.48
N ARG A 141 -8.34 1.22 -7.66
CA ARG A 141 -7.76 0.24 -6.71
C ARG A 141 -7.45 0.86 -5.36
N ILE A 142 -6.98 2.11 -5.34
CA ILE A 142 -6.74 2.84 -4.10
C ILE A 142 -8.07 3.05 -3.35
N ALA A 143 -9.13 3.48 -4.05
CA ALA A 143 -10.45 3.64 -3.45
C ALA A 143 -10.99 2.33 -2.86
N LEU A 144 -10.90 1.22 -3.62
CA LEU A 144 -11.32 -0.11 -3.13
C LEU A 144 -10.50 -0.58 -1.93
N ALA A 145 -9.19 -0.35 -1.92
CA ALA A 145 -8.35 -0.70 -0.78
C ALA A 145 -8.70 0.12 0.47
N CYS A 146 -9.05 1.40 0.29
CA CYS A 146 -9.54 2.25 1.37
C CYS A 146 -10.92 1.79 1.88
N ASP A 147 -11.82 1.36 0.98
CA ASP A 147 -13.10 0.78 1.36
C ASP A 147 -12.92 -0.48 2.22
N ASP A 148 -11.98 -1.35 1.84
CA ASP A 148 -11.65 -2.56 2.60
C ASP A 148 -11.11 -2.20 3.99
N LEU A 149 -10.19 -1.22 4.07
CA LEU A 149 -9.63 -0.74 5.33
C LEU A 149 -10.71 -0.21 6.28
N ALA A 150 -11.66 0.57 5.76
CA ALA A 150 -12.78 1.09 6.55
C ALA A 150 -13.71 -0.02 7.08
N GLN A 151 -13.80 -1.15 6.39
CA GLN A 151 -14.64 -2.29 6.80
C GLN A 151 -14.01 -3.14 7.90
N ARG A 152 -12.69 -3.08 8.11
CA ARG A 152 -11.99 -3.85 9.14
C ARG A 152 -12.46 -3.56 10.56
N ARG A 153 -13.09 -2.41 10.77
CA ARG A 153 -13.86 -2.07 11.97
C ARG A 153 -14.88 -3.13 12.39
N ARG A 154 -15.38 -3.95 11.46
CA ARG A 154 -16.47 -4.91 11.71
C ARG A 154 -16.02 -6.32 12.11
N ALA A 155 -14.74 -6.65 11.98
CA ALA A 155 -14.22 -8.00 12.26
C ALA A 155 -13.84 -8.22 13.73
N VAL A 156 -13.75 -7.14 14.52
CA VAL A 156 -13.50 -7.18 15.97
C VAL A 156 -14.83 -6.99 16.69
N ARG A 157 -15.66 -8.04 16.74
CA ARG A 157 -16.81 -8.15 17.63
C ARG A 157 -16.92 -9.55 18.20
#